data_AF-A0A355S6J8-F1
#
_entry.id   AF-A0A355S6J8-F1
#
_cell.length_a   1.000
_cell.length_b   1.000
_cell.length_c   1.000
_cell.angle_alpha   90.00
_cell.angle_beta   90.00
_cell.angle_gamma   90.00
#
_symmetry.space_group_name_H-M   'P 1'
#
loop_
_entity.id
_entity.type
_entity.pdbx_description
1 polymer ?
#
loop_
_entity_poly.entity_id
_entity_poly.type
_entity_poly.pdbx_seq_one_letter_code
_entity_poly.pdbx_strand_id
1 'polypeptide(L)'
;MMKEKFLSLFALMSLGLSPLALADNKLCPIMIEDETDEEEVVEFEGKKVLFCCGTCVKLWNQSPKYYIKVMGELLPQFKGMEKELGLDDIKVLPQKFCPVYPDRIVTPESPSVDVEGVKVYLFSKAAVRRWSRKPEDSLKKALAAGLLPQIEGNAKVAGKTNEVSQ
;
A
#
# COMPACT_ATOMS: atom_id res chain seq x y z
N MET A 1 70.46 11.29 -16.89
CA MET A 1 69.29 10.84 -16.09
C MET A 1 68.34 12.02 -16.05
N MET A 2 67.12 12.01 -16.58
CA MET A 2 66.12 10.96 -16.73
C MET A 2 65.26 11.28 -17.96
N LYS A 3 65.00 10.28 -18.80
CA LYS A 3 64.15 10.34 -20.00
C LYS A 3 62.73 9.92 -19.63
N GLU A 4 61.76 10.64 -20.20
CA GLU A 4 60.44 10.17 -20.66
C GLU A 4 59.41 9.69 -19.62
N LYS A 5 58.17 10.20 -19.69
CA LYS A 5 57.09 9.62 -20.53
C LYS A 5 55.79 10.40 -20.37
N PHE A 6 55.24 10.80 -21.52
CA PHE A 6 53.82 11.04 -21.78
C PHE A 6 52.98 9.84 -21.30
N LEU A 7 51.81 10.09 -20.69
CA LEU A 7 50.59 9.25 -20.76
C LEU A 7 49.46 10.08 -20.10
N SER A 8 48.67 10.83 -20.87
CA SER A 8 47.42 10.40 -21.52
C SER A 8 46.34 9.91 -20.54
N LEU A 9 45.40 10.81 -20.26
CA LEU A 9 43.94 10.66 -20.22
C LEU A 9 43.38 9.24 -20.02
N PHE A 10 42.76 9.00 -18.87
CA PHE A 10 41.60 8.10 -18.73
C PHE A 10 40.74 8.57 -17.54
N ALA A 11 39.92 9.58 -17.77
CA ALA A 11 38.75 9.81 -16.94
C ALA A 11 37.72 8.74 -17.33
N LEU A 12 37.75 7.57 -16.67
CA LEU A 12 36.62 6.65 -16.71
C LEU A 12 35.46 7.30 -15.99
N MET A 13 34.63 8.02 -16.76
CA MET A 13 33.27 8.32 -16.36
C MET A 13 32.51 6.99 -16.42
N SER A 14 32.54 6.24 -15.34
CA SER A 14 31.65 5.12 -15.12
C SER A 14 30.23 5.69 -15.02
N LEU A 15 29.57 5.82 -16.16
CA LEU A 15 28.12 5.79 -16.25
C LEU A 15 27.71 4.43 -15.69
N GLY A 16 27.52 4.39 -14.38
CA GLY A 16 26.90 3.27 -13.69
C GLY A 16 25.55 3.08 -14.35
N LEU A 17 25.46 2.06 -15.20
CA LEU A 17 24.20 1.55 -15.69
C LEU A 17 23.54 0.92 -14.46
N SER A 18 22.89 1.75 -13.64
CA SER A 18 22.01 1.27 -12.60
C SER A 18 21.06 0.30 -13.30
N PRO A 19 21.00 -0.98 -12.89
CA PRO A 19 19.97 -1.86 -13.42
C PRO A 19 18.67 -1.11 -13.22
N LEU A 20 17.94 -0.84 -14.31
CA LEU A 20 16.61 -0.24 -14.22
C LEU A 20 15.88 -1.06 -13.17
N ALA A 21 15.60 -0.45 -12.01
CA ALA A 21 14.85 -1.10 -10.96
C ALA A 21 13.48 -1.40 -11.57
N LEU A 22 13.28 -2.64 -12.04
CA LEU A 22 11.98 -3.11 -12.47
C LEU A 22 11.12 -3.16 -11.21
N ALA A 23 9.85 -2.79 -11.35
CA ALA A 23 8.91 -3.01 -10.27
C ALA A 23 8.66 -4.51 -10.17
N ASP A 24 8.64 -5.03 -8.94
CA ASP A 24 8.46 -6.47 -8.70
C ASP A 24 6.97 -6.85 -8.54
N ASN A 25 6.08 -5.88 -8.33
CA ASN A 25 4.67 -6.13 -8.08
C ASN A 25 3.84 -6.22 -9.37
N LYS A 26 3.05 -7.30 -9.51
CA LYS A 26 2.15 -7.55 -10.65
C LYS A 26 0.70 -7.13 -10.40
N LEU A 27 0.30 -7.12 -9.14
CA LEU A 27 -1.02 -6.68 -8.70
C LEU A 27 -0.88 -5.36 -7.97
N CYS A 28 -1.92 -4.55 -8.05
CA CYS A 28 -1.97 -3.26 -7.37
C CYS A 28 -2.01 -3.47 -5.85
N PRO A 29 -1.10 -2.87 -5.07
CA PRO A 29 -1.08 -3.05 -3.61
C PRO A 29 -2.26 -2.34 -2.91
N ILE A 30 -3.08 -1.57 -3.64
CA ILE A 30 -4.23 -0.82 -3.11
C ILE A 30 -5.56 -1.44 -3.53
N MET A 31 -5.64 -1.97 -4.75
CA MET A 31 -6.77 -2.74 -5.28
C MET A 31 -6.26 -4.14 -5.63
N ILE A 32 -6.33 -5.05 -4.67
CA ILE A 32 -5.45 -6.24 -4.62
C ILE A 32 -5.80 -7.32 -5.65
N GLU A 33 -6.91 -7.18 -6.35
CA GLU A 33 -7.34 -8.08 -7.43
C GLU A 33 -7.08 -7.49 -8.84
N ASP A 34 -6.64 -6.24 -8.92
CA ASP A 34 -6.41 -5.55 -10.19
C ASP A 34 -4.94 -5.67 -10.64
N GLU A 35 -4.72 -5.95 -11.92
CA GLU A 35 -3.40 -5.91 -12.56
C GLU A 35 -2.82 -4.49 -12.59
N THR A 36 -1.50 -4.40 -12.56
CA THR A 36 -0.79 -3.13 -12.66
C THR A 36 -0.70 -2.62 -14.10
N ASP A 37 -0.65 -1.29 -14.24
CA ASP A 37 -0.33 -0.59 -15.47
C ASP A 37 1.10 -0.04 -15.38
N GLU A 38 1.93 -0.28 -16.38
CA GLU A 38 3.34 0.16 -16.43
C GLU A 38 3.48 1.70 -16.46
N GLU A 39 2.44 2.41 -16.93
CA GLU A 39 2.41 3.88 -16.92
C GLU A 39 2.11 4.45 -15.51
N GLU A 40 1.47 3.65 -14.66
CA GLU A 40 1.03 4.06 -13.32
C GLU A 40 2.06 3.64 -12.28
N VAL A 41 3.21 4.30 -12.33
CA VAL A 41 4.39 3.98 -11.54
C VAL A 41 4.81 5.12 -10.61
N VAL A 42 5.32 4.76 -9.44
CA VAL A 42 6.06 5.68 -8.56
C VAL A 42 7.43 5.12 -8.24
N GLU A 43 8.38 6.02 -7.97
CA GLU A 43 9.66 5.66 -7.37
C GLU A 43 9.64 6.04 -5.88
N PHE A 44 9.93 5.08 -5.01
CA PHE A 44 9.98 5.26 -3.57
C PHE A 44 11.21 4.52 -3.03
N GLU A 45 12.12 5.26 -2.39
CA GLU A 45 13.37 4.71 -1.82
C GLU A 45 14.20 3.92 -2.85
N GLY A 46 14.30 4.46 -4.08
CA GLY A 46 15.02 3.84 -5.19
C GLY A 46 14.37 2.56 -5.75
N LYS A 47 13.14 2.25 -5.35
CA LYS A 47 12.35 1.13 -5.87
C LYS A 47 11.16 1.64 -6.67
N LYS A 48 10.82 0.95 -7.76
CA LYS A 48 9.57 1.20 -8.48
C LYS A 48 8.42 0.43 -7.84
N VAL A 49 7.24 1.06 -7.82
CA VAL A 49 5.97 0.44 -7.43
C VAL A 49 4.93 0.76 -8.49
N LEU A 50 4.29 -0.26 -9.04
CA LEU A 50 3.23 -0.11 -10.03
C LEU A 50 1.84 -0.15 -9.40
N PHE A 51 0.88 0.47 -10.07
CA PHE A 51 -0.52 0.49 -9.66
C PHE A 51 -1.44 0.25 -10.86
N CYS A 52 -2.71 -0.06 -10.60
CA CYS A 52 -3.69 -0.25 -11.67
C CYS A 52 -4.22 1.06 -12.28
N CYS A 53 -4.04 2.20 -11.60
CA CYS A 53 -4.54 3.51 -12.04
C CYS A 53 -3.93 4.68 -11.25
N GLY A 54 -4.03 5.89 -11.81
CA GLY A 54 -3.54 7.11 -11.18
C GLY A 54 -4.26 7.51 -9.88
N THR A 55 -5.41 6.92 -9.57
CA THR A 55 -6.03 7.09 -8.24
C THR A 55 -5.21 6.38 -7.17
N CYS A 56 -4.72 5.17 -7.46
CA CYS A 56 -3.87 4.42 -6.56
C CYS A 56 -2.50 5.08 -6.40
N VAL A 57 -1.92 5.67 -7.45
CA VAL A 57 -0.73 6.52 -7.35
C VAL A 57 -0.93 7.67 -6.36
N LYS A 58 -2.07 8.38 -6.45
CA LYS A 58 -2.38 9.50 -5.53
C LYS A 58 -2.55 9.03 -4.10
N LEU A 59 -3.22 7.90 -3.88
CA LEU A 59 -3.40 7.32 -2.55
C LEU A 59 -2.06 6.86 -1.96
N TRP A 60 -1.22 6.18 -2.74
CA TRP A 60 0.12 5.78 -2.33
C TRP A 60 0.94 6.96 -1.82
N ASN A 61 0.98 8.06 -2.57
CA ASN A 61 1.76 9.24 -2.23
C ASN A 61 1.35 9.91 -0.91
N GLN A 62 0.16 9.60 -0.37
CA GLN A 62 -0.27 10.09 0.93
C GLN A 62 0.31 9.27 2.08
N SER A 63 0.41 7.95 1.92
CA SER A 63 0.72 7.02 3.01
C SER A 63 1.55 5.82 2.54
N PRO A 64 2.72 6.00 1.89
CA PRO A 64 3.45 4.90 1.25
C PRO A 64 3.87 3.81 2.25
N LYS A 65 4.42 4.23 3.40
CA LYS A 65 4.85 3.33 4.48
C LYS A 65 3.69 2.50 5.06
N TYR A 66 2.48 3.04 5.08
CA TYR A 66 1.29 2.30 5.53
C TYR A 66 0.99 1.14 4.58
N TYR A 67 0.99 1.40 3.27
CA TYR A 67 0.78 0.36 2.27
C TYR A 67 1.89 -0.69 2.29
N ILE A 68 3.15 -0.29 2.46
CA ILE A 68 4.25 -1.25 2.60
C ILE A 68 4.04 -2.15 3.83
N LYS A 69 3.66 -1.56 4.97
CA LYS A 69 3.39 -2.33 6.20
C LYS A 69 2.26 -3.34 6.04
N VAL A 70 1.13 -2.96 5.42
CA VAL A 70 -0.07 -3.81 5.34
C VAL A 70 -0.09 -4.76 4.13
N MET A 71 0.71 -4.47 3.10
CA MET A 71 0.73 -5.20 1.82
C MET A 71 2.13 -5.65 1.40
N GLY A 72 3.03 -5.88 2.35
CA GLY A 72 4.40 -6.35 2.07
C GLY A 72 4.49 -7.60 1.19
N GLU A 73 3.48 -8.47 1.22
CA GLU A 73 3.40 -9.66 0.34
C GLU A 73 3.28 -9.30 -1.15
N LEU A 74 2.58 -8.21 -1.49
CA LEU A 74 2.50 -7.68 -2.86
C LEU A 74 3.63 -6.70 -3.18
N LEU A 75 4.51 -6.43 -2.21
CA LEU A 75 5.59 -5.45 -2.34
C LEU A 75 6.94 -6.07 -1.95
N PRO A 76 7.35 -7.19 -2.57
CA PRO A 76 8.56 -7.92 -2.20
C PRO A 76 9.84 -7.08 -2.34
N GLN A 77 9.83 -6.03 -3.16
CA GLN A 77 10.95 -5.09 -3.32
C GLN A 77 11.34 -4.34 -2.02
N PHE A 78 10.46 -4.31 -1.02
CA PHE A 78 10.72 -3.70 0.30
C PHE A 78 10.97 -4.72 1.42
N LYS A 79 11.01 -6.03 1.12
CA LYS A 79 11.26 -7.06 2.12
C LYS A 79 12.61 -6.85 2.78
N GLY A 80 12.64 -6.80 4.12
CA GLY A 80 13.88 -6.58 4.89
C GLY A 80 14.21 -5.10 5.11
N MET A 81 13.41 -4.16 4.60
CA MET A 81 13.58 -2.71 4.79
C MET A 81 12.76 -2.18 5.97
N GLU A 82 12.13 -3.03 6.78
CA GLU A 82 11.14 -2.63 7.78
C GLU A 82 11.71 -1.60 8.77
N LYS A 83 12.93 -1.84 9.26
CA LYS A 83 13.62 -0.95 10.19
C LYS A 83 14.06 0.37 9.56
N GLU A 84 14.59 0.32 8.33
CA GLU A 84 15.03 1.50 7.59
C GLU A 84 13.85 2.44 7.29
N LEU A 85 12.73 1.85 6.89
CA LEU A 85 11.50 2.58 6.60
C LEU A 85 10.75 2.99 7.87
N GLY A 86 11.14 2.50 9.05
CA GLY A 86 10.43 2.76 10.32
C GLY A 86 9.02 2.18 10.34
N LEU A 87 8.82 0.99 9.73
CA LEU A 87 7.50 0.38 9.60
C LEU A 87 6.95 -0.18 10.93
N ASP A 88 7.80 -0.33 11.94
CA ASP A 88 7.39 -0.79 13.28
C ASP A 88 6.62 0.28 14.05
N ASP A 89 6.84 1.55 13.73
CA ASP A 89 6.15 2.69 14.34
C ASP A 89 4.81 3.01 13.66
N ILE A 90 4.52 2.35 12.53
CA ILE A 90 3.29 2.58 11.76
C ILE A 90 2.11 1.88 12.45
N LYS A 91 1.20 2.69 13.01
CA LYS A 91 -0.06 2.21 13.57
C LYS A 91 -1.03 1.83 12.45
N VAL A 92 -1.25 0.53 12.28
CA VAL A 92 -2.20 0.01 11.29
C VAL A 92 -3.61 -0.07 11.86
N LEU A 93 -4.62 0.17 11.02
CA LEU A 93 -6.01 -0.07 11.40
C LEU A 93 -6.25 -1.57 11.56
N PRO A 94 -7.06 -2.06 12.52
CA PRO A 94 -7.51 -3.45 12.52
C PRO A 94 -8.20 -3.82 11.20
N GLN A 95 -8.98 -2.88 10.66
CA GLN A 95 -9.63 -3.00 9.36
C GLN A 95 -8.61 -2.87 8.22
N LYS A 96 -8.49 -3.92 7.40
CA LYS A 96 -7.61 -3.92 6.23
C LYS A 96 -8.31 -3.42 4.96
N PHE A 97 -9.53 -3.90 4.73
CA PHE A 97 -10.28 -3.66 3.50
C PHE A 97 -11.51 -2.79 3.67
N CYS A 98 -11.92 -2.16 2.58
CA CYS A 98 -13.18 -1.45 2.49
C CYS A 98 -14.36 -2.45 2.49
N PRO A 99 -15.36 -2.32 3.38
CA PRO A 99 -16.52 -3.22 3.42
C PRO A 99 -17.44 -3.11 2.19
N VAL A 100 -17.30 -2.03 1.40
CA VAL A 100 -18.05 -1.84 0.16
C VAL A 100 -17.31 -2.39 -1.06
N TYR A 101 -15.98 -2.45 -1.00
CA TYR A 101 -15.08 -2.93 -2.05
C TYR A 101 -14.02 -3.80 -1.37
N PRO A 102 -14.31 -5.10 -1.11
CA PRO A 102 -13.48 -5.95 -0.25
C PRO A 102 -12.07 -6.25 -0.76
N ASP A 103 -11.78 -5.87 -2.00
CA ASP A 103 -10.49 -5.89 -2.68
C ASP A 103 -9.63 -4.64 -2.42
N ARG A 104 -10.14 -3.63 -1.71
CA ARG A 104 -9.49 -2.30 -1.63
C ARG A 104 -9.03 -1.96 -0.23
N ILE A 105 -7.76 -1.63 -0.10
CA ILE A 105 -7.12 -1.28 1.17
C ILE A 105 -7.62 0.07 1.67
N VAL A 106 -7.87 0.15 2.98
CA VAL A 106 -8.19 1.40 3.68
C VAL A 106 -7.06 1.83 4.60
N THR A 107 -6.95 3.13 4.82
CA THR A 107 -5.96 3.79 5.67
C THR A 107 -6.66 4.76 6.64
N PRO A 108 -5.96 5.30 7.66
CA PRO A 108 -6.52 6.33 8.53
C PRO A 108 -6.99 7.59 7.78
N GLU A 109 -6.43 7.88 6.61
CA GLU A 109 -6.80 9.00 5.74
C GLU A 109 -8.04 8.72 4.88
N SER A 110 -8.47 7.45 4.83
CA SER A 110 -9.67 7.05 4.09
C SER A 110 -10.93 7.69 4.69
N PRO A 111 -11.92 8.08 3.86
CA PRO A 111 -13.19 8.55 4.39
C PRO A 111 -13.85 7.47 5.26
N SER A 112 -14.62 7.88 6.26
CA SER A 112 -15.25 6.95 7.21
C SER A 112 -16.71 7.33 7.49
N VAL A 113 -17.43 6.36 8.04
CA VAL A 113 -18.75 6.53 8.66
C VAL A 113 -18.64 6.11 10.13
N ASP A 114 -19.52 6.66 10.96
CA ASP A 114 -19.66 6.25 12.36
C ASP A 114 -20.72 5.15 12.46
N VAL A 115 -20.38 4.05 13.13
CA VAL A 115 -21.29 2.96 13.47
C VAL A 115 -21.17 2.75 14.97
N GLU A 116 -22.15 3.25 15.73
CA GLU A 116 -22.21 3.10 17.18
C GLU A 116 -20.93 3.60 17.90
N GLY A 117 -20.38 4.73 17.44
CA GLY A 117 -19.14 5.30 17.99
C GLY A 117 -17.85 4.65 17.48
N VAL A 118 -17.95 3.65 16.59
CA VAL A 118 -16.81 3.00 15.94
C VAL A 118 -16.68 3.49 14.50
N LYS A 119 -15.47 3.92 14.12
CA LYS A 119 -15.18 4.32 12.74
C LYS A 119 -15.09 3.09 11.82
N VAL A 120 -15.88 3.12 10.75
CA VAL A 120 -15.77 2.19 9.62
C VAL A 120 -15.18 2.96 8.44
N TYR A 121 -13.98 2.57 8.03
CA TYR A 121 -13.25 3.23 6.94
C TYR A 121 -13.71 2.70 5.59
N LEU A 122 -13.75 3.56 4.59
CA LEU A 122 -14.29 3.29 3.26
C LEU A 122 -13.31 3.81 2.21
N PHE A 123 -13.10 3.05 1.15
CA PHE A 123 -12.08 3.36 0.14
C PHE A 123 -12.27 4.74 -0.53
N SER A 124 -13.51 5.22 -0.67
CA SER A 124 -13.79 6.46 -1.39
C SER A 124 -15.11 7.12 -0.99
N LYS A 125 -15.30 8.37 -1.39
CA LYS A 125 -16.59 9.07 -1.26
C LYS A 125 -17.74 8.32 -1.95
N ALA A 126 -17.46 7.55 -3.01
CA ALA A 126 -18.46 6.71 -3.65
C ALA A 126 -18.87 5.53 -2.76
N ALA A 127 -17.92 4.92 -2.05
CA ALA A 127 -18.20 3.90 -1.04
C ALA A 127 -19.06 4.46 0.11
N VAL A 128 -18.74 5.67 0.61
CA VAL A 128 -19.55 6.39 1.62
C VAL A 128 -21.00 6.55 1.15
N ARG A 129 -21.20 7.02 -0.10
CA ARG A 129 -22.55 7.16 -0.67
C ARG A 129 -23.27 5.83 -0.78
N ARG A 130 -22.60 4.74 -1.17
CA ARG A 130 -23.22 3.41 -1.27
C ARG A 130 -23.60 2.88 0.10
N TRP A 131 -22.72 2.99 1.09
CA TRP A 131 -23.01 2.62 2.47
C TRP A 131 -24.25 3.36 2.99
N SER A 132 -24.27 4.69 2.83
CA SER A 132 -25.34 5.55 3.35
C SER A 132 -26.73 5.27 2.75
N ARG A 133 -26.81 4.65 1.57
CA ARG A 133 -28.11 4.27 0.97
C ARG A 133 -28.79 3.10 1.68
N LYS A 134 -27.99 2.19 2.25
CA LYS A 134 -28.47 0.97 2.93
C LYS A 134 -27.48 0.60 4.05
N PRO A 135 -27.41 1.38 5.14
CA PRO A 135 -26.39 1.23 6.18
C PRO A 135 -26.50 -0.11 6.91
N GLU A 136 -27.71 -0.52 7.29
CA GLU A 136 -27.95 -1.80 7.99
C GLU A 136 -27.53 -3.02 7.14
N ASP A 137 -27.95 -3.06 5.87
CA ASP A 137 -27.56 -4.13 4.94
C ASP A 137 -26.04 -4.15 4.72
N SER A 138 -25.41 -2.98 4.63
CA SER A 138 -23.96 -2.85 4.43
C SER A 138 -23.20 -3.37 5.63
N LEU A 139 -23.62 -2.99 6.85
CA LEU A 139 -23.07 -3.49 8.10
C LEU A 139 -23.22 -5.00 8.21
N LYS A 140 -24.43 -5.53 8.00
CA LYS A 140 -24.69 -6.98 8.04
C LYS A 140 -23.77 -7.77 7.11
N LYS A 141 -23.62 -7.32 5.86
CA LYS A 141 -22.74 -7.96 4.87
C LYS A 141 -21.27 -7.88 5.27
N ALA A 142 -20.83 -6.74 5.78
CA ALA A 142 -19.45 -6.51 6.17
C ALA A 142 -19.05 -7.35 7.40
N LEU A 143 -19.94 -7.47 8.38
CA LEU A 143 -19.78 -8.36 9.54
C LEU A 143 -19.71 -9.81 9.09
N ALA A 144 -20.66 -10.26 8.28
CA ALA A 144 -20.67 -11.64 7.75
C ALA A 144 -19.41 -11.99 6.93
N ALA A 145 -18.80 -11.00 6.27
CA ALA A 145 -17.58 -11.16 5.50
C ALA A 145 -16.28 -11.12 6.35
N GLY A 146 -16.38 -10.78 7.65
CA GLY A 146 -15.23 -10.65 8.55
C GLY A 146 -14.36 -9.42 8.26
N LEU A 147 -14.96 -8.34 7.74
CA LEU A 147 -14.22 -7.15 7.28
C LEU A 147 -14.10 -6.05 8.34
N LEU A 148 -14.84 -6.15 9.45
CA LEU A 148 -14.93 -5.12 10.48
C LEU A 148 -14.47 -5.65 11.85
N PRO A 149 -13.19 -6.02 12.02
CA PRO A 149 -12.67 -6.58 13.27
C PRO A 149 -12.66 -5.59 14.44
N GLN A 150 -12.86 -4.30 14.18
CA GLN A 150 -12.97 -3.25 15.19
C GLN A 150 -14.37 -3.18 15.84
N ILE A 151 -15.37 -3.86 15.27
CA ILE A 151 -16.69 -3.98 15.89
C ILE A 151 -16.65 -5.14 16.88
N GLU A 152 -17.11 -4.88 18.11
CA GLU A 152 -17.12 -5.86 19.19
C GLU A 152 -17.85 -7.14 18.77
N GLY A 153 -17.25 -8.29 19.08
CA GLY A 153 -17.79 -9.61 18.75
C GLY A 153 -17.62 -10.06 17.29
N ASN A 154 -17.09 -9.23 16.38
CA ASN A 154 -16.83 -9.65 15.01
C ASN A 154 -15.51 -10.44 14.85
N ALA A 155 -15.46 -11.31 13.85
CA ALA A 155 -14.30 -12.18 13.62
C ALA A 155 -13.08 -11.43 13.08
N LYS A 156 -11.90 -11.78 13.60
CA LYS A 156 -10.59 -11.40 13.03
C LYS A 156 -10.16 -12.49 12.05
N VAL A 157 -10.38 -12.26 10.76
CA VAL A 157 -10.10 -13.24 9.71
C VAL A 157 -8.70 -13.00 9.15
N ALA A 158 -7.85 -14.03 9.17
CA ALA A 158 -6.51 -13.99 8.60
C ALA A 158 -6.55 -13.56 7.12
N GLY A 159 -5.63 -12.69 6.72
CA GLY A 159 -5.59 -12.11 5.38
C GLY A 159 -6.62 -11.00 5.11
N LYS A 160 -7.76 -10.96 5.82
CA LYS A 160 -8.81 -9.92 5.69
C LYS A 160 -8.74 -8.78 6.70
N THR A 161 -7.96 -8.98 7.75
CA THR A 161 -7.79 -8.04 8.85
C THR A 161 -6.30 -7.85 9.10
N ASN A 162 -5.91 -6.66 9.55
CA ASN A 162 -4.51 -6.43 9.89
C ASN A 162 -4.25 -6.98 11.29
N GLU A 163 -3.08 -7.58 11.46
CA GLU A 163 -2.55 -7.84 12.79
C GLU A 163 -2.16 -6.51 13.42
N VAL A 164 -2.84 -6.15 14.49
CA VAL A 164 -2.47 -5.01 15.32
C VAL A 164 -1.61 -5.53 16.47
N SER A 165 -0.41 -4.98 16.63
CA SER A 165 0.37 -5.16 17.85
C SER A 165 -0.46 -4.67 19.04
N GLN A 166 -0.56 -5.51 20.08
CA GLN A 166 -1.24 -5.16 21.33
C GLN A 166 -0.53 -4.04 22.07
#